data_AF-A0A0A6UD03-F1
#
_entry.id   AF-A0A0A6UD03-F1
#
_cell.length_a   1.000
_cell.length_b   1.000
_cell.length_c   1.000
_cell.angle_alpha   90.00
_cell.angle_beta   90.00
_cell.angle_gamma   90.00
#
_symmetry.space_group_name_H-M   'P 1'
#
loop_
_entity.id
_entity.type
_entity.pdbx_description
1 polymer ?
#
loop_
_entity_poly.entity_id
_entity_poly.type
_entity_poly.pdbx_seq_one_letter_code
_entity_poly.pdbx_strand_id
1 'polypeptide(L)'
;MWTRTRTAAGVWNNNAVHMDSNPAVNAISAAGLPNGTLQIDVTVDGSGVWHRSRNTAGTWDSNAVKIDGNGSVFSTYTVGLNDNTIGVGTNVDLS
;
A
#
# COMPACT_ATOMS: atom_id res chain seq x y z
N MET A 1 8.99 -5.97 1.33
CA MET A 1 7.53 -6.03 1.50
C MET A 1 6.98 -7.37 1.02
N TRP A 2 6.13 -8.02 1.82
CA TRP A 2 5.40 -9.24 1.45
C TRP A 2 3.91 -9.06 1.72
N THR A 3 3.05 -9.68 0.92
CA THR A 3 1.60 -9.72 1.14
C THR A 3 1.09 -11.16 1.15
N ARG A 4 0.06 -11.43 1.93
CA ARG A 4 -0.64 -12.72 1.97
C ARG A 4 -2.13 -12.44 1.96
N THR A 5 -2.87 -13.20 1.17
CA THR A 5 -4.32 -13.06 1.06
C THR A 5 -5.03 -14.20 1.79
N ARG A 6 -6.24 -13.92 2.27
CA ARG A 6 -7.14 -14.88 2.88
C ARG A 6 -8.30 -15.15 1.93
N THR A 7 -8.67 -16.41 1.75
CA THR A 7 -9.81 -16.79 0.91
C THR A 7 -11.13 -16.42 1.59
N ALA A 8 -12.23 -16.42 0.82
CA ALA A 8 -13.58 -16.24 1.36
C ALA A 8 -13.96 -17.31 2.41
N ALA A 9 -13.36 -18.51 2.30
CA ALA A 9 -13.50 -19.57 3.29
C ALA A 9 -12.67 -19.34 4.57
N GLY A 10 -11.98 -18.20 4.69
CA GLY A 10 -11.20 -17.85 5.86
C GLY A 10 -9.84 -18.56 5.96
N VAL A 11 -9.35 -19.13 4.87
CA VAL A 11 -8.05 -19.82 4.82
C VAL A 11 -6.98 -18.85 4.31
N TRP A 12 -5.87 -18.73 5.04
CA TRP A 12 -4.71 -17.96 4.55
C TRP A 12 -3.98 -18.75 3.47
N ASN A 13 -3.58 -18.07 2.40
CA ASN A 13 -2.72 -18.68 1.38
C ASN A 13 -1.39 -19.12 1.99
N ASN A 14 -0.96 -20.35 1.67
CA ASN A 14 0.25 -20.94 2.23
C ASN A 14 1.53 -20.16 1.84
N ASN A 15 1.50 -19.51 0.67
CA ASN A 15 2.60 -18.70 0.17
C ASN A 15 2.24 -17.22 0.23
N ALA A 16 3.18 -16.40 0.71
CA ALA A 16 3.11 -14.96 0.56
C ALA A 16 3.66 -14.57 -0.83
N VAL A 17 3.20 -13.44 -1.35
CA VAL A 17 3.72 -12.81 -2.56
C VAL A 17 4.79 -11.80 -2.14
N HIS A 18 5.99 -11.94 -2.71
CA HIS A 18 7.05 -10.95 -2.57
C HIS A 18 6.71 -9.75 -3.46
N MET A 19 6.73 -8.57 -2.88
CA MET A 19 6.21 -7.37 -3.55
C MET A 19 7.28 -6.33 -3.83
N ASP A 20 8.28 -6.25 -2.95
CA ASP A 20 9.34 -5.25 -3.01
C ASP A 20 10.52 -5.70 -2.12
N SER A 21 11.75 -5.63 -2.63
CA SER A 21 12.98 -5.92 -1.87
C SER A 21 13.67 -4.68 -1.32
N ASN A 22 13.13 -3.47 -1.55
CA ASN A 22 13.75 -2.23 -1.11
C ASN A 22 13.84 -2.19 0.43
N PRO A 23 15.05 -2.14 1.01
CA PRO A 23 15.22 -2.14 2.46
C PRO A 23 14.81 -0.82 3.12
N ALA A 24 14.63 0.26 2.34
CA ALA A 24 14.23 1.57 2.85
C ALA A 24 12.71 1.72 3.01
N VAL A 25 11.91 0.70 2.67
CA VAL A 25 10.47 0.70 3.00
C VAL A 25 10.30 0.59 4.51
N ASN A 26 9.78 1.64 5.16
CA ASN A 26 9.72 1.73 6.63
C ASN A 26 8.30 1.58 7.21
N ALA A 27 7.25 1.92 6.45
CA ALA A 27 5.86 1.72 6.85
C ALA A 27 4.96 1.43 5.64
N ILE A 28 3.79 0.83 5.92
CA ILE A 28 2.83 0.37 4.93
C ILE A 28 1.43 0.65 5.46
N SER A 29 0.55 1.17 4.61
CA SER A 29 -0.89 1.23 4.84
C SER A 29 -1.66 0.67 3.64
N ALA A 30 -2.89 0.24 3.86
CA ALA A 30 -3.71 -0.36 2.82
C ALA A 30 -5.20 -0.14 3.04
N ALA A 31 -5.98 -0.11 1.97
CA ALA A 31 -7.43 -0.08 2.01
C ALA A 31 -8.06 -0.89 0.86
N GLY A 32 -9.13 -1.61 1.15
CA GLY A 32 -10.01 -2.15 0.13
C GLY A 32 -11.04 -1.10 -0.30
N LEU A 33 -11.35 -1.05 -1.60
CA LEU A 33 -12.39 -0.19 -2.15
C LEU A 33 -13.68 -0.97 -2.45
N PRO A 34 -14.85 -0.31 -2.50
CA PRO A 34 -16.12 -0.97 -2.84
C PRO A 34 -16.13 -1.69 -4.19
N ASN A 35 -15.33 -1.20 -5.16
CA ASN A 35 -15.11 -1.86 -6.45
C ASN A 35 -14.26 -3.15 -6.36
N GLY A 36 -13.83 -3.55 -5.17
CA GLY A 36 -13.08 -4.78 -4.92
C GLY A 36 -11.57 -4.68 -5.16
N THR A 37 -11.06 -3.50 -5.50
CA THR A 37 -9.61 -3.28 -5.61
C THR A 37 -8.96 -3.10 -4.23
N LEU A 38 -7.69 -3.46 -4.11
CA LEU A 38 -6.87 -3.20 -2.93
C LEU A 38 -5.85 -2.10 -3.28
N GLN A 39 -5.75 -1.11 -2.41
CA GLN A 39 -4.84 0.01 -2.52
C GLN A 39 -3.77 -0.14 -1.44
N ILE A 40 -2.49 -0.01 -1.79
CA ILE A 40 -1.37 -0.03 -0.84
C ILE A 40 -0.54 1.24 -1.03
N ASP A 41 -0.20 1.86 0.10
CA ASP A 41 0.76 2.95 0.17
C ASP A 41 1.94 2.52 1.05
N VAL A 42 3.15 2.86 0.63
CA VAL A 42 4.37 2.62 1.40
C VAL A 42 5.16 3.91 1.55
N THR A 43 5.78 4.06 2.70
CA THR A 43 6.76 5.11 2.95
C THR A 43 8.15 4.53 2.75
N VAL A 44 9.00 5.29 2.06
CA VAL A 44 10.38 4.93 1.77
C VAL A 44 11.28 6.02 2.34
N ASP A 45 12.16 5.65 3.27
CA ASP A 45 13.07 6.57 3.96
C ASP A 45 13.83 7.46 2.95
N GLY A 46 13.78 8.77 3.15
CA GLY A 46 14.43 9.76 2.28
C GLY A 46 13.81 9.94 0.90
N SER A 47 12.77 9.17 0.55
CA SER A 47 12.10 9.24 -0.76
C SER A 47 10.68 9.78 -0.67
N GLY A 48 9.90 9.38 0.34
CA GLY A 48 8.49 9.78 0.50
C GLY A 48 7.51 8.63 0.28
N VAL A 49 6.33 8.91 -0.28
CA VAL A 49 5.22 7.94 -0.36
C VAL A 49 5.01 7.41 -1.78
N TRP A 50 4.85 6.10 -1.88
CA TRP A 50 4.61 5.37 -3.11
C TRP A 50 3.33 4.53 -3.01
N HIS A 51 2.54 4.55 -4.06
CA HIS A 51 1.24 3.91 -4.18
C HIS A 51 1.28 2.76 -5.19
N ARG A 52 0.53 1.68 -4.93
CA ARG A 52 0.26 0.62 -5.91
C ARG A 52 -1.11 -0.02 -5.68
N SER A 53 -1.81 -0.35 -6.76
CA SER A 53 -3.11 -1.02 -6.69
C SER A 53 -3.05 -2.51 -7.07
N ARG A 54 -4.02 -3.27 -6.57
CA ARG A 54 -4.33 -4.65 -6.97
C ARG A 54 -5.74 -4.69 -7.51
N ASN A 55 -5.91 -5.20 -8.72
CA ASN A 55 -7.22 -5.37 -9.34
C ASN A 55 -8.01 -6.55 -8.73
N THR A 56 -9.26 -6.69 -9.15
CA THR A 56 -10.20 -7.72 -8.67
C THR A 56 -9.81 -9.15 -9.09
N ALA A 57 -9.10 -9.30 -10.21
CA ALA A 57 -8.50 -10.57 -10.64
C ALA A 57 -7.26 -10.93 -9.80
N GLY A 58 -6.79 -10.00 -8.98
CA GLY A 58 -5.71 -10.19 -8.05
C GLY A 58 -4.31 -9.91 -8.59
N THR A 59 -4.23 -9.24 -9.74
CA THR A 59 -3.00 -8.75 -10.36
C THR A 59 -2.66 -7.38 -9.79
N TRP A 60 -1.39 -7.18 -9.44
CA TRP A 60 -0.84 -5.88 -9.03
C TRP A 60 -0.46 -5.06 -10.26
N ASP A 61 -0.52 -3.73 -10.13
CA ASP A 61 0.08 -2.86 -11.15
C ASP A 61 1.56 -3.20 -11.33
N SER A 62 2.05 -3.06 -12.57
CA SER A 62 3.44 -3.38 -12.91
C SER A 62 4.45 -2.48 -12.22
N ASN A 63 4.06 -1.24 -11.91
CA ASN A 63 4.91 -0.23 -11.29
C ASN A 63 4.17 0.45 -10.13
N ALA A 64 4.93 0.91 -9.13
CA ALA A 64 4.43 1.83 -8.13
C ALA A 64 4.49 3.28 -8.65
N VAL A 65 3.60 4.13 -8.16
CA VAL A 65 3.54 5.57 -8.49
C VAL A 65 3.92 6.37 -7.26
N LYS A 66 4.85 7.31 -7.38
CA LYS A 66 5.20 8.23 -6.30
C LYS A 66 4.09 9.27 -6.14
N ILE A 67 3.52 9.41 -4.94
CA ILE A 67 2.45 10.36 -4.65
C ILE A 67 2.88 11.52 -3.77
N ASP A 68 3.99 11.34 -3.03
CA ASP A 68 4.61 12.37 -2.20
C ASP A 68 6.14 12.26 -2.27
N GLY A 69 6.82 13.38 -2.50
CA GLY A 69 8.27 13.49 -2.57
C GLY A 69 8.96 13.83 -1.25
N ASN A 70 8.22 14.05 -0.17
CA ASN A 70 8.77 14.45 1.12
C ASN A 70 9.53 13.30 1.79
N GLY A 71 10.86 13.39 1.77
CA GLY A 71 11.75 12.39 2.35
C GLY A 71 11.69 12.27 3.88
N SER A 72 11.02 13.19 4.57
CA SER A 72 10.84 13.16 6.03
C SER A 72 9.55 12.45 6.47
N VAL A 73 8.76 11.92 5.54
CA VAL A 73 7.59 11.09 5.88
C VAL A 73 8.05 9.75 6.45
N PHE A 74 7.52 9.37 7.62
CA PHE A 74 7.88 8.11 8.29
C PHE A 74 6.69 7.18 8.57
N SER A 75 5.46 7.64 8.32
CA SER A 75 4.26 6.81 8.51
C SER A 75 3.13 7.28 7.60
N THR A 76 2.20 6.36 7.30
CA THR A 76 1.03 6.59 6.43
C THR A 76 -0.22 5.90 6.97
N TYR A 77 -1.40 6.43 6.67
CA TYR A 77 -2.68 5.72 6.75
C TYR A 77 -3.43 5.82 5.42
N THR A 78 -4.19 4.78 5.08
CA THR A 78 -5.02 4.73 3.87
C THR A 78 -6.44 4.38 4.27
N VAL A 79 -7.42 5.12 3.76
CA VAL A 79 -8.85 4.85 3.95
C VAL A 79 -9.53 4.73 2.60
N GLY A 80 -10.30 3.66 2.42
CA GLY A 80 -11.18 3.50 1.26
C GLY A 80 -12.49 4.27 1.50
N LEU A 81 -12.89 5.07 0.52
CA LEU A 81 -14.11 5.87 0.56
C LEU A 81 -15.22 5.21 -0.27
N ASN A 82 -16.47 5.54 0.03
CA ASN A 82 -17.65 4.93 -0.59
C ASN A 82 -17.81 5.27 -2.07
N ASP A 83 -17.14 6.32 -2.55
CA ASP A 83 -17.14 6.77 -3.94
C ASP A 83 -16.05 6.10 -4.80
N ASN A 84 -15.44 5.01 -4.30
CA ASN A 84 -14.30 4.31 -4.91
C ASN A 84 -13.01 5.14 -4.99
N THR A 85 -12.86 6.16 -4.15
CA THR A 85 -11.58 6.87 -3.98
C THR A 85 -10.90 6.47 -2.67
N ILE A 86 -9.63 6.88 -2.51
CA ILE A 86 -8.89 6.73 -1.25
C ILE A 86 -8.56 8.10 -0.64
N GLY A 87 -8.56 8.14 0.69
CA GLY A 87 -7.83 9.16 1.44
C GLY A 87 -6.50 8.58 1.91
N VAL A 88 -5.41 9.34 1.72
CA VAL A 88 -4.07 9.01 2.24
C VAL A 88 -3.63 10.15 3.14
N GLY A 89 -3.10 9.84 4.32
CA GLY A 89 -2.47 10.83 5.19
C GLY A 89 -1.15 10.33 5.75
N THR A 90 -0.26 11.25 6.07
CA THR A 90 1.14 10.98 6.41
C THR A 90 1.55 11.67 7.70
N ASN A 91 2.50 11.07 8.41
CA ASN A 91 3.22 11.75 9.50
C ASN A 91 4.63 12.09 9.02
N VAL A 92 5.08 13.30 9.34
CA VAL A 92 6.34 13.89 8.88
C VAL A 92 7.20 14.24 10.08
N ASP A 93 8.50 13.96 10.01
CA ASP A 93 9.48 14.49 10.95
C ASP A 93 9.84 15.94 10.57
N LEU A 94 9.71 16.85 11.53
CA LEU A 94 9.96 18.29 11.36
C LEU A 94 11.18 18.77 12.16
N SER A 95 11.91 17.85 12.80
CA SER A 95 13.04 18.16 13.67
C SER A 95 14.33 18.56 12.94
#